data_AF-A0A2K3KQ51-F1
#
_entry.id   AF-A0A2K3KQ51-F1
#
_cell.length_a   1.000
_cell.length_b   1.000
_cell.length_c   1.000
_cell.angle_alpha   90.00
_cell.angle_beta   90.00
_cell.angle_gamma   90.00
#
_symmetry.space_group_name_H-M   'P 1'
#
loop_
_entity.id
_entity.type
_entity.pdbx_description
1 polymer ?
#
loop_
_entity_poly.entity_id
_entity_poly.type
_entity_poly.pdbx_seq_one_letter_code
_entity_poly.pdbx_strand_id
1 'polypeptide(L)'
;MTSEKRHTLSLKIKVPKVESLIALSNQMTTLSKGSFQVNYGLLLNLLHVKIDTVALTTLAQFYDPPLRCFTFQDFQLASTLEEFAKILGYNLKDQRPYLGLAEEPTLEAFAKALHLSIGEVEPCLEVKKNTKRISRSS
;
A
#
# COMPACT_ATOMS: atom_id res chain seq x y z
N MET A 1 -16.50 -1.24 -29.21
CA MET A 1 -15.98 -1.85 -27.97
C MET A 1 -17.05 -2.77 -27.43
N THR A 2 -16.89 -4.06 -27.64
CA THR A 2 -17.83 -5.09 -27.17
C THR A 2 -17.80 -5.14 -25.66
N SER A 3 -18.94 -4.93 -25.01
CA SER A 3 -19.10 -5.08 -23.56
C SER A 3 -18.91 -6.55 -23.22
N GLU A 4 -17.70 -6.92 -22.78
CA GLU A 4 -17.49 -8.20 -22.12
C GLU A 4 -18.33 -8.20 -20.84
N LYS A 5 -19.26 -9.15 -20.73
CA LYS A 5 -20.06 -9.32 -19.52
C LYS A 5 -19.11 -9.71 -18.39
N ARG A 6 -18.84 -8.77 -17.47
CA ARG A 6 -18.06 -9.07 -16.27
C ARG A 6 -18.77 -10.15 -15.46
N HIS A 7 -18.08 -11.26 -15.24
CA HIS A 7 -18.55 -12.31 -14.34
C HIS A 7 -18.44 -11.81 -12.89
N THR A 8 -19.58 -11.69 -12.20
CA THR A 8 -19.60 -11.35 -10.78
C THR A 8 -19.03 -12.53 -9.99
N LEU A 9 -17.98 -12.27 -9.21
CA LEU A 9 -17.39 -13.23 -8.30
C LEU A 9 -18.26 -13.33 -7.04
N SER A 10 -18.60 -14.55 -6.63
CA SER A 10 -19.26 -14.80 -5.35
C SER A 10 -18.26 -14.68 -4.20
N LEU A 11 -17.91 -13.45 -3.84
CA LEU A 11 -16.98 -13.13 -2.76
C LEU A 11 -17.70 -13.10 -1.41
N LYS A 12 -17.07 -13.66 -0.39
CA LYS A 12 -17.51 -13.57 1.02
C LYS A 12 -16.39 -12.97 1.85
N ILE A 13 -16.60 -11.75 2.31
CA ILE A 13 -15.65 -11.08 3.19
C ILE A 13 -15.78 -11.66 4.59
N LYS A 14 -14.63 -12.05 5.15
CA LYS A 14 -14.51 -12.43 6.55
C LYS A 14 -14.19 -11.19 7.35
N VAL A 15 -15.11 -10.79 8.23
CA VAL A 15 -14.83 -9.73 9.20
C VAL A 15 -13.85 -10.28 10.22
N PRO A 16 -12.67 -9.66 10.40
CA PRO A 16 -11.71 -10.09 11.40
C PRO A 16 -12.28 -9.88 12.81
N LYS A 17 -12.09 -10.88 13.68
CA LYS A 17 -12.40 -10.79 15.11
C LYS A 17 -11.28 -10.04 15.80
N VAL A 18 -11.49 -8.75 16.07
CA VAL A 18 -10.47 -7.83 16.60
C VAL A 18 -10.68 -7.45 18.06
N GLU A 19 -11.68 -8.04 18.74
CA GLU A 19 -12.08 -7.67 20.09
C GLU A 19 -10.93 -7.83 21.10
N SER A 20 -10.20 -8.94 21.01
CA SER A 20 -9.01 -9.17 21.86
C SER A 20 -7.88 -8.18 21.60
N LEU A 21 -7.70 -7.75 20.34
CA LEU A 21 -6.70 -6.74 19.97
C LEU A 21 -7.11 -5.35 20.47
N ILE A 22 -8.39 -5.01 20.39
CA ILE A 22 -8.93 -3.78 20.97
C ILE A 22 -8.75 -3.78 22.49
N ALA A 23 -9.07 -4.89 23.17
CA ALA A 23 -8.87 -5.02 24.60
C ALA A 23 -7.40 -4.85 24.99
N LEU A 24 -6.48 -5.48 24.25
CA LEU A 24 -5.04 -5.33 24.45
C LEU A 24 -4.59 -3.87 24.24
N SER A 25 -5.03 -3.24 23.14
CA SER A 25 -4.77 -1.83 22.84
C SER A 25 -5.26 -0.91 23.96
N ASN A 26 -6.42 -1.20 24.56
CA ASN A 26 -6.98 -0.42 25.65
C ASN A 26 -6.19 -0.58 26.96
N GLN A 27 -5.52 -1.71 27.17
CA GLN A 27 -4.65 -1.95 28.33
C GLN A 27 -3.26 -1.34 28.19
N MET A 28 -2.84 -0.93 26.97
CA MET A 28 -1.54 -0.31 26.77
C MET A 28 -1.44 1.03 27.52
N THR A 29 -0.32 1.23 28.20
CA THR A 29 0.01 2.52 28.82
C THR A 29 0.19 3.60 27.75
N THR A 30 0.05 4.87 28.14
CA THR A 30 0.30 6.01 27.25
C THR A 30 1.72 5.96 26.64
N LEU A 31 2.71 5.55 27.43
CA LEU A 31 4.09 5.38 26.96
C LEU A 31 4.19 4.30 25.87
N SER A 32 3.59 3.14 26.10
CA SER A 32 3.59 2.03 25.12
C SER A 32 2.88 2.42 23.82
N LYS A 33 1.76 3.15 23.91
CA LYS A 33 1.06 3.69 22.73
C LYS A 33 1.92 4.69 21.97
N GLY A 34 2.61 5.58 22.69
CA GLY A 34 3.58 6.51 22.10
C GLY A 34 4.72 5.79 21.37
N SER A 35 5.34 4.80 22.00
CA SER A 35 6.39 3.98 21.37
C SER A 35 5.88 3.20 20.16
N PHE A 36 4.66 2.66 20.22
CA PHE A 36 4.04 2.01 19.05
C PHE A 36 3.86 2.99 17.91
N GLN A 37 3.33 4.19 18.19
CA GLN A 37 3.10 5.22 17.16
C GLN A 37 4.41 5.70 16.52
N VAL A 38 5.50 5.80 17.28
CA VAL A 38 6.82 6.15 16.73
C VAL A 38 7.31 5.11 15.71
N ASN A 39 7.08 3.83 15.98
CA ASN A 39 7.58 2.74 15.12
C ASN A 39 6.64 2.38 13.96
N TYR A 40 5.33 2.52 14.18
CA TYR A 40 4.30 1.96 13.30
C TYR A 40 3.24 2.98 12.88
N GLY A 41 3.40 4.25 13.28
CA GLY A 41 2.46 5.30 12.92
C GLY A 41 1.07 5.12 13.52
N LEU A 42 0.05 5.38 12.72
CA LEU A 42 -1.35 5.32 13.15
C LEU A 42 -2.00 3.95 12.89
N LEU A 43 -1.20 2.90 12.66
CA LEU A 43 -1.71 1.54 12.41
C LEU A 43 -2.64 1.03 13.52
N LEU A 44 -2.41 1.42 14.79
CA LEU A 44 -3.28 1.03 15.90
C LEU A 44 -4.71 1.57 15.75
N ASN A 45 -4.89 2.70 15.05
CA ASN A 45 -6.20 3.29 14.80
C ASN A 45 -7.06 2.43 13.85
N LEU A 46 -6.43 1.56 13.04
CA LEU A 46 -7.15 0.65 12.14
C LEU A 46 -8.06 -0.32 12.89
N LEU A 47 -7.76 -0.65 14.16
CA LEU A 47 -8.61 -1.50 14.99
C LEU A 47 -10.00 -0.90 15.25
N HIS A 48 -10.15 0.41 15.09
CA HIS A 48 -11.40 1.14 15.35
C HIS A 48 -12.13 1.54 14.05
N VAL A 49 -11.58 1.18 12.89
CA VAL A 49 -12.20 1.46 11.60
C VAL A 49 -13.40 0.53 11.42
N LYS A 50 -14.56 1.14 11.12
CA LYS A 50 -15.77 0.38 10.78
C LYS A 50 -15.58 -0.25 9.40
N ILE A 51 -15.76 -1.56 9.33
CA ILE A 51 -15.68 -2.32 8.08
C ILE A 51 -17.07 -2.39 7.46
N ASP A 52 -17.24 -1.78 6.30
CA ASP A 52 -18.41 -1.98 5.45
C ASP A 52 -18.16 -3.17 4.51
N THR A 53 -18.77 -4.31 4.84
CA THR A 53 -18.60 -5.54 4.08
C THR A 53 -19.24 -5.47 2.69
N VAL A 54 -20.30 -4.68 2.51
CA VAL A 54 -20.98 -4.51 1.21
C VAL A 54 -20.10 -3.66 0.30
N ALA A 55 -19.59 -2.54 0.81
CA ALA A 55 -18.68 -1.68 0.05
C ALA A 55 -17.40 -2.44 -0.36
N LEU A 56 -16.78 -3.17 0.57
CA LEU A 56 -15.57 -3.94 0.25
C LEU A 56 -15.86 -5.08 -0.74
N THR A 57 -16.99 -5.79 -0.61
CA THR A 57 -17.34 -6.88 -1.54
C THR A 57 -17.58 -6.31 -2.93
N THR A 58 -18.17 -5.12 -3.02
CA THR A 58 -18.40 -4.39 -4.28
C THR A 58 -17.07 -3.96 -4.89
N LEU A 59 -16.19 -3.30 -4.12
CA LEU A 59 -14.86 -2.89 -4.57
C LEU A 59 -14.04 -4.07 -5.08
N ALA A 60 -14.07 -5.20 -4.37
CA ALA A 60 -13.32 -6.39 -4.75
C ALA A 60 -13.73 -6.97 -6.12
N GLN A 61 -14.95 -6.70 -6.62
CA GLN A 61 -15.35 -7.07 -7.99
C GLN A 61 -14.57 -6.30 -9.07
N PHE A 62 -14.05 -5.13 -8.73
CA PHE A 62 -13.32 -4.25 -9.63
C PHE A 62 -11.81 -4.28 -9.40
N TYR A 63 -11.32 -5.12 -8.49
CA TYR A 63 -9.90 -5.23 -8.24
C TYR A 63 -9.19 -5.86 -9.45
N ASP A 64 -8.18 -5.16 -9.95
CA ASP A 64 -7.31 -5.58 -11.04
C ASP A 64 -5.98 -6.06 -10.44
N PRO A 65 -5.73 -7.39 -10.33
CA PRO A 65 -4.55 -7.89 -9.65
C PRO A 65 -3.22 -7.47 -10.29
N PRO A 66 -3.05 -7.50 -11.63
CA PRO A 66 -1.86 -6.96 -12.29
C PRO A 66 -1.57 -5.49 -11.93
N LEU A 67 -2.58 -4.63 -11.96
CA LEU A 67 -2.41 -3.20 -11.68
C LEU A 67 -2.42 -2.85 -10.19
N ARG A 68 -2.87 -3.79 -9.33
CA ARG A 68 -3.04 -3.62 -7.88
C ARG A 68 -3.91 -2.41 -7.52
N CYS A 69 -4.94 -2.14 -8.32
CA CYS A 69 -5.89 -1.05 -8.12
C CYS A 69 -7.32 -1.52 -8.43
N PHE A 70 -8.31 -0.67 -8.17
CA PHE A 70 -9.70 -0.93 -8.56
C PHE A 70 -10.01 -0.21 -9.88
N THR A 71 -10.38 -0.96 -10.91
CA THR A 71 -10.61 -0.44 -12.27
C THR A 71 -12.10 -0.36 -12.57
N PHE A 72 -12.62 0.86 -12.69
CA PHE A 72 -13.97 1.15 -13.18
C PHE A 72 -13.94 1.48 -14.67
N GLN A 73 -15.11 1.72 -15.29
CA GLN A 73 -15.18 2.02 -16.72
C GLN A 73 -14.45 3.34 -17.07
N ASP A 74 -14.60 4.35 -16.22
CA ASP A 74 -14.16 5.72 -16.53
C ASP A 74 -12.98 6.19 -15.68
N PHE A 75 -12.59 5.43 -14.64
CA PHE A 75 -11.49 5.80 -13.75
C PHE A 75 -10.89 4.59 -13.03
N GLN A 76 -9.68 4.78 -12.50
CA GLN A 76 -9.02 3.83 -11.61
C GLN A 76 -8.94 4.43 -10.21
N LEU A 77 -9.22 3.61 -9.20
CA LEU A 77 -9.04 3.95 -7.80
C LEU A 77 -7.84 3.15 -7.27
N ALA A 78 -6.75 3.86 -7.01
CA ALA A 78 -5.57 3.34 -6.33
C ALA A 78 -5.32 4.19 -5.09
N SER A 79 -4.80 3.57 -4.03
CA SER A 79 -4.40 4.33 -2.86
C SER A 79 -3.25 5.28 -3.21
N THR A 80 -3.45 6.54 -2.86
CA THR A 80 -2.48 7.62 -3.04
C THR A 80 -1.36 7.54 -1.99
N LEU A 81 -0.22 8.16 -2.26
CA LEU A 81 0.89 8.22 -1.30
C LEU A 81 0.45 8.93 -0.01
N GLU A 82 -0.39 9.95 -0.15
CA GLU A 82 -0.99 10.74 0.93
C GLU A 82 -1.84 9.88 1.88
N GLU A 83 -2.62 8.94 1.33
CA GLU A 83 -3.42 8.02 2.12
C GLU A 83 -2.53 7.04 2.91
N PHE A 84 -1.50 6.47 2.28
CA PHE A 84 -0.53 5.63 2.98
C PHE A 84 0.21 6.38 4.07
N ALA A 85 0.69 7.58 3.75
CA ALA A 85 1.38 8.44 4.71
C ALA A 85 0.49 8.75 5.92
N LYS A 86 -0.79 9.02 5.70
CA LYS A 86 -1.75 9.24 6.79
C LYS A 86 -1.90 8.01 7.68
N ILE A 87 -1.97 6.80 7.12
CA ILE A 87 -2.04 5.55 7.90
C ILE A 87 -0.75 5.32 8.69
N LEU A 88 0.39 5.63 8.10
CA LEU A 88 1.71 5.48 8.70
C LEU A 88 2.12 6.68 9.59
N GLY A 89 1.27 7.69 9.73
CA GLY A 89 1.57 8.89 10.53
C GLY A 89 2.67 9.80 9.96
N TYR A 90 2.99 9.68 8.67
CA TYR A 90 3.95 10.55 8.00
C TYR A 90 3.30 11.85 7.53
N ASN A 91 4.01 12.97 7.74
CA ASN A 91 3.64 14.26 7.15
C ASN A 91 4.39 14.46 5.83
N LEU A 92 3.69 14.31 4.70
CA LEU A 92 4.29 14.49 3.37
C LEU A 92 4.55 15.95 3.01
N LYS A 93 3.96 16.93 3.73
CA LYS A 93 4.15 18.36 3.42
C LYS A 93 5.61 18.80 3.52
N ASP A 94 6.38 18.10 4.35
CA ASP A 94 7.80 18.39 4.58
C ASP A 94 8.71 17.59 3.63
N GLN A 95 8.14 16.76 2.75
CA GLN A 95 8.87 15.90 1.83
C GLN A 95 8.76 16.37 0.39
N ARG A 96 9.90 16.37 -0.32
CA ARG A 96 9.91 16.63 -1.77
C ARG A 96 9.51 15.36 -2.50
N PRO A 97 8.45 15.39 -3.34
CA PRO A 97 8.10 14.23 -4.14
C PRO A 97 9.26 13.85 -5.06
N TYR A 98 9.46 12.55 -5.27
CA TYR A 98 10.43 12.06 -6.23
C TYR A 98 9.91 12.40 -7.64
N LEU A 99 10.48 13.44 -8.26
CA LEU A 99 10.04 13.91 -9.58
C LEU A 99 10.55 13.04 -10.73
N GLY A 100 11.46 12.09 -10.49
CA GLY A 100 12.11 11.32 -11.55
C GLY A 100 12.95 12.17 -12.52
N LEU A 101 13.16 13.45 -12.18
CA LEU A 101 13.99 14.42 -12.91
C LEU A 101 15.39 14.54 -12.30
N ALA A 102 15.58 14.00 -11.09
CA ALA A 102 16.88 13.86 -10.47
C ALA A 102 17.60 12.62 -11.02
N GLU A 103 18.91 12.54 -10.78
CA GLU A 103 19.73 11.37 -11.10
C GLU A 103 19.06 10.08 -10.58
N GLU A 104 18.98 9.05 -11.42
CA GLU A 104 18.38 7.77 -11.04
C GLU A 104 19.10 7.25 -9.78
N PRO A 105 18.38 6.87 -8.71
CA PRO A 105 19.02 6.42 -7.48
C PRO A 105 19.90 5.21 -7.76
N THR A 106 21.07 5.15 -7.12
CA THR A 106 21.95 3.99 -7.26
C THR A 106 21.29 2.75 -6.67
N LEU A 107 21.74 1.57 -7.10
CA LEU A 107 21.24 0.29 -6.60
C LEU A 107 21.39 0.19 -5.06
N GLU A 108 22.47 0.74 -4.52
CA GLU A 108 22.72 0.80 -3.07
C GLU A 108 21.72 1.72 -2.38
N ALA A 109 21.40 2.88 -2.97
CA ALA A 109 20.38 3.79 -2.45
C ALA A 109 18.99 3.13 -2.44
N PHE A 110 18.66 2.36 -3.48
CA PHE A 110 17.44 1.58 -3.55
C PHE A 110 17.38 0.45 -2.51
N ALA A 111 18.43 -0.38 -2.43
CA ALA A 111 18.53 -1.45 -1.44
C ALA A 111 18.39 -0.90 -0.01
N LYS A 112 19.08 0.21 0.27
CA LYS A 112 18.98 0.91 1.55
C LYS A 112 17.56 1.42 1.84
N ALA A 113 16.89 2.01 0.85
CA ALA A 113 15.52 2.52 1.01
C ALA A 113 14.49 1.40 1.25
N LEU A 114 14.69 0.25 0.62
CA LEU A 114 13.82 -0.92 0.78
C LEU A 114 14.17 -1.78 1.99
N HIS A 115 15.25 -1.45 2.71
CA HIS A 115 15.82 -2.30 3.77
C HIS A 115 16.14 -3.73 3.29
N LEU A 116 16.61 -3.84 2.05
CA LEU A 116 17.00 -5.10 1.41
C LEU A 116 18.51 -5.12 1.15
N SER A 117 19.06 -6.32 0.96
CA SER A 117 20.41 -6.47 0.43
C SER A 117 20.47 -6.19 -1.07
N ILE A 118 21.64 -5.80 -1.57
CA ILE A 118 21.84 -5.53 -3.00
C ILE A 118 21.49 -6.77 -3.83
N GLY A 119 21.88 -7.97 -3.39
CA GLY A 119 21.59 -9.23 -4.09
C GLY A 119 20.10 -9.59 -4.17
N GLU A 120 19.27 -9.05 -3.27
CA GLU A 120 17.81 -9.20 -3.34
C GLU A 120 17.16 -8.22 -4.34
N VAL A 121 17.81 -7.09 -4.62
CA VAL A 121 17.29 -6.04 -5.52
C VAL A 121 17.81 -6.20 -6.95
N GLU A 122 19.02 -6.75 -7.14
CA GLU A 122 19.61 -7.00 -8.46
C GLU A 122 18.68 -7.74 -9.45
N PRO A 123 17.94 -8.80 -9.06
CA PRO A 123 17.03 -9.52 -9.96
C PRO A 123 15.82 -8.69 -10.41
N CYS A 124 15.49 -7.61 -9.71
CA CYS A 124 14.35 -6.74 -10.02
C CYS A 124 14.70 -5.65 -11.06
N LEU A 125 15.95 -5.60 -11.54
CA LEU A 125 16.40 -4.65 -12.56
C LEU A 125 16.21 -5.24 -13.97
N GLU A 126 15.51 -4.51 -14.84
CA GLU A 126 15.51 -4.79 -16.27
C GLU A 126 16.67 -4.08 -16.98
N VAL A 127 17.46 -4.85 -17.73
CA VAL A 127 18.53 -4.30 -18.55
C VAL A 127 17.93 -3.84 -19.89
N LYS A 128 17.63 -2.55 -20.04
CA LYS A 128 17.45 -1.95 -21.38
C LYS A 128 18.78 -1.38 -21.85
N LYS A 129 19.13 -1.63 -23.12
CA LYS A 129 20.45 -1.36 -23.73
C LYS A 129 21.05 -0.02 -23.24
N ASN A 130 22.17 -0.14 -22.53
CA ASN A 130 23.00 0.90 -21.89
C ASN A 130 22.45 1.67 -20.67
N THR A 131 21.35 1.24 -20.05
CA THR A 131 20.96 1.71 -18.70
C THR A 131 20.13 0.63 -17.99
N LYS A 132 20.59 0.15 -16.82
CA LYS A 132 19.79 -0.74 -15.95
C LYS A 132 18.63 0.08 -15.39
N ARG A 133 17.38 -0.29 -15.69
CA ARG A 133 16.17 0.41 -15.22
C ARG A 133 15.22 -0.58 -14.57
N ILE A 134 14.43 -0.13 -13.61
CA ILE A 134 13.37 -0.97 -13.02
C ILE A 134 12.21 -1.06 -14.03
N SER A 135 11.70 -2.26 -14.29
CA SER A 135 10.52 -2.43 -15.13
C SER A 135 9.27 -1.83 -14.48
N ARG A 136 8.52 -1.06 -15.29
CA ARG A 136 7.11 -0.78 -15.03
C ARG A 136 6.30 -1.70 -15.94
N SER A 137 6.05 -2.93 -15.50
CA SER A 137 5.08 -3.78 -16.18
C SER A 137 3.68 -3.18 -15.95
N SER A 138 3.05 -2.74 -17.03
CA SER A 138 1.62 -2.41 -17.10
C SER A 138 0.80 -3.68 -17.23
#